data_AF-A0A973KMM8-F1
#
_entry.id   AF-A0A973KMM8-F1
#
_cell.length_a   1.000
_cell.length_b   1.000
_cell.length_c   1.000
_cell.angle_alpha   90.00
_cell.angle_beta   90.00
_cell.angle_gamma   90.00
#
_symmetry.space_group_name_H-M   'P 1'
#
loop_
_entity.id
_entity.type
_entity.pdbx_description
1 polymer ?
#
loop_
_entity_poly.entity_id
_entity_poly.type
_entity_poly.pdbx_seq_one_letter_code
_entity_poly.pdbx_strand_id
1 'polypeptide(L)' 'MTDPYDALAVDLISRTEKAVRRIGSLSADTGIQFEVVDAVDAVERGLPSDYPVPADSDPRRRDVIARIVEDILSGAMYEE' A
#
# COMPACT_ATOMS: atom_id res chain seq x y z
N MET A 1 0.42 3.27 -24.93
CA MET A 1 1.18 2.10 -24.43
C MET A 1 1.45 2.43 -22.97
N THR A 2 0.62 1.93 -22.05
CA THR A 2 0.85 2.14 -20.62
C THR A 2 2.11 1.38 -20.27
N ASP A 3 3.08 2.08 -19.72
CA ASP A 3 4.34 1.48 -19.35
C ASP A 3 4.08 0.37 -18.31
N PRO A 4 4.70 -0.82 -18.40
CA PRO A 4 4.49 -1.89 -17.42
C PRO A 4 4.77 -1.44 -15.98
N TYR A 5 5.62 -0.44 -15.77
CA TYR A 5 5.85 0.17 -14.46
C TYR A 5 4.63 0.96 -13.97
N ASP A 6 3.91 1.67 -14.83
CA ASP A 6 2.65 2.36 -14.46
C ASP A 6 1.56 1.37 -14.06
N ALA A 7 1.44 0.25 -14.77
CA ALA A 7 0.47 -0.78 -14.43
C ALA A 7 0.76 -1.43 -13.06
N LEU A 8 2.04 -1.62 -12.73
CA LEU A 8 2.45 -2.12 -11.42
C LEU A 8 2.22 -1.10 -10.30
N ALA A 9 2.51 0.18 -10.54
CA ALA A 9 2.24 1.24 -9.58
C ALA A 9 0.74 1.33 -9.25
N VAL A 10 -0.12 1.29 -10.27
CA VAL A 10 -1.59 1.31 -10.10
C VAL A 10 -2.09 0.07 -9.34
N ASP A 11 -1.57 -1.11 -9.64
CA ASP A 11 -1.92 -2.33 -8.90
C ASP A 11 -1.49 -2.25 -7.43
N LEU A 12 -0.28 -1.77 -7.15
CA LEU A 12 0.23 -1.61 -5.79
C LEU A 12 -0.61 -0.60 -4.98
N ILE A 13 -0.99 0.53 -5.60
CA ILE A 13 -1.90 1.52 -5.00
C ILE A 13 -3.24 0.86 -4.67
N SER A 14 -3.87 0.15 -5.62
CA SER A 14 -5.18 -0.48 -5.41
C SER A 14 -5.15 -1.53 -4.30
N ARG A 15 -4.05 -2.29 -4.17
CA ARG A 15 -3.85 -3.24 -3.07
C ARG A 15 -3.70 -2.53 -1.74
N THR A 16 -2.97 -1.43 -1.72
CA THR A 16 -2.75 -0.62 -0.51
C THR A 16 -4.05 0.02 -0.02
N GLU A 17 -4.86 0.60 -0.91
CA GLU A 17 -6.19 1.12 -0.58
C GLU A 17 -7.10 0.05 0.03
N LYS A 18 -7.11 -1.16 -0.56
CA LYS A 18 -7.91 -2.28 -0.05
C LYS A 18 -7.44 -2.72 1.34
N ALA A 19 -6.13 -2.77 1.57
CA ALA A 19 -5.56 -3.11 2.87
C ALA A 19 -5.93 -2.07 3.93
N VAL A 20 -5.72 -0.78 3.64
CA VAL A 20 -6.05 0.33 4.54
C VAL A 20 -7.55 0.34 4.86
N ARG A 21 -8.43 0.17 3.86
CA ARG A 21 -9.88 0.11 4.08
C ARG A 21 -10.29 -1.06 4.98
N ARG A 22 -9.70 -2.24 4.76
CA ARG A 22 -9.98 -3.43 5.58
C ARG A 22 -9.54 -3.22 7.02
N ILE A 23 -8.33 -2.69 7.21
CA ILE A 23 -7.78 -2.39 8.53
C ILE A 23 -8.62 -1.34 9.23
N GLY A 24 -8.92 -0.21 8.57
CA GLY A 24 -9.76 0.84 9.15
C GLY A 24 -11.16 0.35 9.55
N SER A 25 -11.74 -0.57 8.77
CA SER A 25 -13.02 -1.20 9.13
C SER A 25 -12.90 -2.07 10.39
N LEU A 26 -11.80 -2.82 10.52
CA LEU A 26 -11.51 -3.60 11.73
C LEU A 26 -11.21 -2.70 12.94
N SER A 27 -10.49 -1.60 12.75
CA SER A 27 -10.25 -0.60 13.81
C SER A 27 -11.56 -0.04 14.33
N ALA A 28 -12.46 0.33 13.43
CA ALA A 28 -13.77 0.89 13.78
C ALA A 28 -14.66 -0.13 14.52
N ASP A 29 -14.61 -1.41 14.15
CA ASP A 29 -15.39 -2.48 14.78
C ASP A 29 -14.83 -2.88 16.15
N THR A 30 -13.50 -2.97 16.27
CA THR A 30 -12.83 -3.52 17.47
C THR A 30 -12.35 -2.45 18.46
N GLY A 31 -12.25 -1.19 18.02
CA GLY A 31 -11.60 -0.12 18.79
C GLY A 31 -10.08 -0.23 18.87
N ILE A 32 -9.46 -1.21 18.19
CA ILE A 32 -8.01 -1.37 18.16
C ILE A 32 -7.41 -0.33 17.21
N GLN A 33 -6.42 0.41 17.69
CA GLN A 33 -5.64 1.32 16.86
C GLN A 33 -4.66 0.54 15.99
N PHE A 34 -4.44 1.02 14.77
CA PHE A 34 -3.52 0.41 13.82
C PHE A 34 -2.48 1.43 13.37
N GLU A 35 -1.29 0.93 13.07
CA GLU A 35 -0.17 1.72 12.60
C GLU A 35 0.07 1.50 11.10
N VAL A 36 0.84 2.40 10.48
CA VAL A 36 1.24 2.29 9.06
C VAL A 36 1.92 0.95 8.79
N VAL A 37 2.71 0.43 9.74
CA VAL A 37 3.40 -0.85 9.60
C VAL A 37 2.44 -2.03 9.45
N ASP A 38 1.27 -1.99 10.07
CA ASP A 38 0.25 -3.04 9.95
C ASP A 38 -0.33 -3.09 8.53
N ALA A 39 -0.55 -1.92 7.93
CA ALA A 39 -0.99 -1.79 6.54
C ALA A 39 0.08 -2.28 5.56
N VAL A 40 1.35 -1.90 5.79
CA VAL A 40 2.48 -2.38 4.98
C VAL A 40 2.58 -3.91 5.03
N ASP A 41 2.49 -4.50 6.22
CA ASP A 41 2.52 -5.95 6.39
C ASP A 41 1.33 -6.65 5.73
N ALA A 42 0.12 -6.08 5.83
CA ALA A 42 -1.06 -6.63 5.18
C ALA A 42 -0.94 -6.60 3.65
N VAL A 43 -0.37 -5.54 3.08
CA VAL A 43 -0.09 -5.46 1.64
C VAL A 43 0.96 -6.49 1.24
N GLU A 44 2.11 -6.52 1.92
CA GLU A 44 3.20 -7.45 1.63
C GLU A 44 2.75 -8.92 1.69
N ARG A 45 1.95 -9.30 2.70
CA ARG A 45 1.37 -10.65 2.80
C ARG A 45 0.35 -10.97 1.72
N GLY A 46 -0.26 -9.95 1.13
CA GLY A 46 -1.22 -10.06 0.03
C GLY A 46 -0.59 -10.07 -1.36
N LEU A 47 0.72 -9.82 -1.48
CA LEU A 47 1.42 -9.87 -2.75
C LEU A 47 1.70 -11.34 -3.15
N PRO A 48 1.51 -11.70 -4.43
CA PRO A 48 1.92 -13.02 -4.92
C PRO A 48 3.45 -13.18 -4.82
N SER A 49 3.92 -14.41 -4.69
CA SER A 49 5.36 -14.71 -4.56
C SER A 49 6.19 -14.28 -5.77
N ASP A 50 5.55 -14.16 -6.94
CA ASP A 50 6.15 -13.69 -8.20
C ASP A 50 5.96 -12.18 -8.43
N TYR A 51 5.50 -11.43 -7.41
CA TYR A 51 5.32 -9.99 -7.55
C TYR A 51 6.68 -9.33 -7.83
N PRO A 52 6.77 -8.46 -8.85
CA PRO A 52 8.03 -7.85 -9.23
C PRO A 52 8.63 -7.13 -8.02
N VAL A 53 9.87 -7.50 -7.72
CA VAL A 53 10.66 -6.84 -6.70
C VAL A 53 11.30 -5.64 -7.39
N PRO A 54 11.18 -4.41 -6.85
CA PRO A 54 11.97 -3.30 -7.35
C PRO A 54 13.44 -3.73 -7.35
N ALA A 55 14.18 -3.42 -8.43
CA ALA A 55 15.62 -3.61 -8.45
C ALA A 55 16.23 -3.00 -7.17
N ASP A 56 17.33 -3.56 -6.67
CA ASP A 56 18.05 -3.23 -5.41
C ASP A 56 18.41 -1.74 -5.17
N SER A 57 17.91 -0.83 -6.00
CA SER A 57 17.91 0.61 -5.82
C SER A 57 16.76 1.04 -4.90
N ASP A 58 17.13 1.64 -3.77
CA ASP A 58 16.26 2.38 -2.86
C ASP A 58 15.34 3.37 -3.63
N PRO A 59 14.04 3.49 -3.33
CA PRO A 59 13.34 2.94 -2.15
C PRO A 59 12.91 1.48 -2.29
N ARG A 60 12.96 0.72 -1.18
CA ARG A 60 12.49 -0.67 -1.17
C ARG A 60 10.96 -0.68 -1.32
N ARG A 61 10.41 -1.80 -1.78
CA ARG A 61 8.95 -1.98 -1.97
C ARG A 61 8.15 -1.58 -0.72
N ARG A 62 8.64 -1.91 0.47
CA ARG A 62 7.99 -1.55 1.75
C ARG A 62 7.96 -0.05 1.99
N ASP A 63 8.99 0.69 1.59
CA ASP A 63 9.04 2.15 1.71
C ASP A 63 8.06 2.81 0.75
N VAL A 64 7.93 2.25 -0.47
CA VAL A 64 6.91 2.69 -1.44
C VAL A 64 5.50 2.45 -0.89
N ILE A 65 5.22 1.26 -0.35
CA ILE A 65 3.92 0.96 0.26
C ILE A 65 3.65 1.88 1.44
N ALA A 66 4.64 2.11 2.33
CA ALA A 66 4.49 2.98 3.48
C ALA A 66 4.10 4.40 3.06
N ARG A 67 4.78 4.95 2.03
CA ARG A 67 4.46 6.26 1.48
C ARG A 67 3.04 6.31 0.89
N ILE A 68 2.63 5.29 0.14
CA ILE A 68 1.25 5.21 -0.38
C ILE A 68 0.24 5.17 0.77
N VAL A 69 0.51 4.43 1.85
CA VAL A 69 -0.36 4.42 3.03
C VAL A 69 -0.46 5.81 3.65
N GLU A 70 0.66 6.51 3.84
CA GLU A 70 0.67 7.87 4.37
C GLU A 70 -0.08 8.86 3.48
N ASP A 71 0.08 8.76 2.16
CA ASP A 71 -0.62 9.61 1.20
C ASP A 71 -2.14 9.33 1.18
N ILE A 72 -2.57 8.07 1.36
CA ILE A 72 -3.99 7.71 1.51
C ILE A 72 -4.56 8.27 2.83
N LEU A 73 -3.84 8.11 3.94
CA LEU A 73 -4.31 8.53 5.26
C LEU A 73 -4.36 10.05 5.43
N SER A 74 -3.42 10.75 4.80
CA SER A 74 -3.41 12.23 4.77
C SER A 74 -4.43 12.81 3.78
N GLY A 75 -4.93 12.00 2.84
CA GLY A 75 -5.77 12.45 1.74
C GLY A 75 -4.99 13.02 0.56
N ALA A 76 -3.66 13.14 0.67
CA ALA A 76 -2.78 13.69 -0.37
C ALA A 76 -2.84 12.91 -1.69
N MET A 77 -3.19 11.61 -1.67
CA MET A 77 -3.47 10.84 -2.90
C MET A 77 -4.61 11.41 -3.75
N TYR A 78 -5.49 12.21 -3.17
CA TYR A 78 -6.72 12.70 -3.80
C TYR A 78 -6.78 14.24 -3.86
N GLU A 79 -5.76 14.94 -3.35
CA GLU A 79 -5.61 16.39 -3.48
C GLU A 79 -4.86 16.70 -4.80
N GLU A 80 -5.57 17.29 -5.77
CA GLU A 80 -5.00 17.80 -7.04
C GLU A 80 -4.42 19.22 -6.89
#